data_AF-A0A4Y9TAH6-F1
#
_entry.id   AF-A0A4Y9TAH6-F1
#
_cell.length_a   1.000
_cell.length_b   1.000
_cell.length_c   1.000
_cell.angle_alpha   90.00
_cell.angle_beta   90.00
_cell.angle_gamma   90.00
#
_symmetry.space_group_name_H-M   'P 1'
#
loop_
_entity.id
_entity.type
_entity.pdbx_description
1 polymer ?
#
loop_
_entity_poly.entity_id
_entity_poly.type
_entity_poly.pdbx_seq_one_letter_code
_entity_poly.pdbx_strand_id
1 'polypeptide(L)'
;MAENLPYSTSIGTLENMLERIKTASVPDRFTQDFVKTKLAMKGGTAASCIPFLKKMGFVASDGTPTESYREFRNPKKSRIAIGRAFKKLYARLYEMNEYIHDVSDNEALGLIVECTGGEKDAAATKYTLATFNLLRKLSDFDEVEQTEHDLAVSEPLYKPTPEIASPPHPLVISPSTPSKGINLSYTINLNLPATKDIEVFNAIFKSLKDHLLGE
;
A
#
# COMPACT_ATOMS: atom_id res chain seq x y z
N MET A 1 -19.62 -3.43 -16.31
CA MET A 1 -18.82 -4.24 -17.23
C MET A 1 -18.17 -5.32 -16.39
N ALA A 2 -18.20 -6.59 -16.80
CA ALA A 2 -17.55 -7.67 -16.06
C ALA A 2 -16.05 -7.35 -15.91
N GLU A 3 -15.60 -7.18 -14.68
CA GLU A 3 -14.20 -6.87 -14.41
C GLU A 3 -13.41 -8.17 -14.33
N ASN A 4 -12.39 -8.30 -15.19
CA ASN A 4 -11.65 -9.55 -15.30
C ASN A 4 -10.55 -9.57 -14.23
N LEU A 5 -10.85 -10.25 -13.11
CA LEU A 5 -9.90 -10.46 -12.03
C LEU A 5 -8.70 -11.27 -12.54
N PRO A 6 -7.47 -10.79 -12.33
CA PRO A 6 -6.29 -11.47 -12.85
C PRO A 6 -6.01 -12.76 -12.09
N TYR A 7 -5.60 -13.78 -12.84
CA TYR A 7 -5.25 -15.10 -12.33
C TYR A 7 -4.02 -15.68 -13.03
N SER A 8 -3.39 -16.66 -12.39
CA SER A 8 -2.39 -17.52 -13.01
C SER A 8 -3.01 -18.88 -13.34
N THR A 9 -2.74 -19.40 -14.54
CA THR A 9 -3.15 -20.75 -14.95
C THR A 9 -2.29 -21.85 -14.33
N SER A 10 -1.22 -21.49 -13.61
CA SER A 10 -0.30 -22.45 -12.98
C SER A 10 0.21 -21.90 -11.65
N ILE A 11 -0.50 -22.26 -10.59
CA ILE A 11 -0.24 -21.78 -9.22
C ILE A 11 1.12 -22.26 -8.71
N GLY A 12 1.45 -23.54 -8.87
CA GLY A 12 2.74 -24.07 -8.43
C GLY A 12 3.94 -23.45 -9.15
N THR A 13 3.79 -23.13 -10.44
CA THR A 13 4.83 -22.41 -11.20
C THR A 13 4.98 -20.97 -10.70
N LEU A 14 3.86 -20.29 -10.40
CA LEU A 14 3.88 -18.93 -9.86
C LEU A 14 4.54 -18.90 -8.47
N GLU A 15 4.18 -19.82 -7.56
CA GLU A 15 4.77 -19.93 -6.23
C GLU A 15 6.28 -20.15 -6.31
N ASN A 16 6.73 -21.10 -7.13
CA ASN A 16 8.16 -21.37 -7.37
C ASN A 16 8.88 -20.14 -7.97
N MET A 17 8.23 -19.42 -8.89
CA MET A 17 8.79 -18.19 -9.46
C MET A 17 8.97 -17.09 -8.40
N LEU A 18 7.98 -16.89 -7.53
CA LEU A 18 8.05 -15.94 -6.42
C LEU A 18 9.17 -16.31 -5.44
N GLU A 19 9.35 -17.60 -5.12
CA GLU A 19 10.46 -18.04 -4.27
C GLU A 19 11.83 -17.79 -4.90
N ARG A 20 12.00 -18.13 -6.18
CA ARG A 20 13.27 -17.93 -6.90
C ARG A 20 13.62 -16.45 -7.08
N ILE A 21 12.62 -15.57 -7.19
CA ILE A 21 12.83 -14.12 -7.25
C ILE A 21 13.53 -13.61 -5.99
N LYS A 22 13.23 -14.17 -4.81
CA LYS A 22 13.85 -13.75 -3.54
C LYS A 22 15.36 -14.00 -3.52
N THR A 23 15.82 -15.06 -4.18
CA THR A 23 17.23 -15.49 -4.15
C THR A 23 18.03 -15.06 -5.38
N ALA A 24 17.40 -14.87 -6.54
CA ALA A 24 18.08 -14.43 -7.77
C ALA A 24 18.58 -12.99 -7.66
N SER A 25 19.48 -12.52 -8.54
CA SER A 25 19.86 -11.10 -8.63
C SER A 25 18.78 -10.25 -9.29
N VAL A 26 18.75 -8.94 -9.02
CA VAL A 26 17.79 -8.02 -9.68
C VAL A 26 18.25 -7.84 -11.13
N PRO A 27 17.42 -8.19 -12.14
CA PRO A 27 17.78 -7.96 -13.53
C PRO A 27 17.54 -6.51 -13.94
N ASP A 28 18.17 -6.07 -15.03
CA ASP A 28 17.80 -4.80 -15.67
C ASP A 28 16.39 -4.88 -16.27
N ARG A 29 16.05 -6.03 -16.86
CA ARG A 29 14.70 -6.33 -17.37
C ARG A 29 14.28 -7.75 -17.04
N PHE A 30 13.07 -7.89 -16.52
CA PHE A 30 12.42 -9.17 -16.24
C PHE A 30 11.83 -9.75 -17.54
N THR A 31 12.65 -10.48 -18.28
CA THR A 31 12.29 -11.08 -19.58
C THR A 31 12.16 -12.60 -19.50
N GLN A 32 11.66 -13.22 -20.57
CA GLN A 32 11.62 -14.68 -20.69
C GLN A 32 13.02 -15.31 -20.59
N ASP A 33 14.04 -14.65 -21.12
CA ASP A 33 15.42 -15.12 -21.02
C ASP A 33 15.89 -15.15 -19.56
N PHE A 34 15.64 -14.07 -18.80
CA PHE A 34 15.96 -14.05 -17.37
C PHE A 34 15.28 -15.19 -16.59
N VAL A 35 13.99 -15.45 -16.87
CA VAL A 35 13.23 -16.56 -16.26
C VAL A 35 13.89 -17.91 -16.58
N LYS A 36 14.32 -18.11 -17.82
CA LYS A 36 14.93 -19.36 -18.25
C LYS A 36 16.35 -19.54 -17.74
N THR A 37 17.16 -18.49 -17.75
CA THR A 37 18.61 -18.57 -17.51
C THR A 37 18.97 -18.33 -16.05
N LYS A 38 18.43 -17.27 -15.44
CA LYS A 38 18.77 -16.86 -14.07
C LYS A 38 17.85 -17.47 -13.03
N LEU A 39 16.56 -17.54 -13.31
CA LEU A 39 15.62 -18.28 -12.45
C LEU A 39 15.65 -19.78 -12.75
N ALA A 40 16.35 -20.25 -13.78
CA ALA A 40 16.43 -21.67 -14.15
C ALA A 40 15.07 -22.38 -14.27
N MET A 41 14.03 -21.63 -14.68
CA MET A 41 12.69 -22.15 -14.91
C MET A 41 12.49 -22.41 -16.40
N LYS A 42 12.50 -23.69 -16.79
CA LYS A 42 12.33 -24.11 -18.18
C LYS A 42 10.84 -24.26 -18.51
N GLY A 43 10.44 -23.89 -19.72
CA GLY A 43 9.09 -24.13 -20.26
C GLY A 43 8.24 -22.86 -20.42
N GLY A 44 7.21 -22.95 -21.28
CA GLY A 44 6.33 -21.83 -21.60
C GLY A 44 5.50 -21.33 -20.41
N THR A 45 5.19 -22.20 -19.45
CA THR A 45 4.38 -21.89 -18.27
C THR A 45 5.06 -20.87 -17.33
N ALA A 46 6.38 -20.88 -17.23
CA ALA A 46 7.10 -19.88 -16.43
C ALA A 46 7.03 -18.50 -17.11
N ALA A 47 7.16 -18.47 -18.43
CA ALA A 47 7.01 -17.25 -19.22
C ALA A 47 5.58 -16.67 -19.16
N SER A 48 4.55 -17.51 -19.04
CA SER A 48 3.16 -17.05 -18.90
C SER A 48 2.85 -16.41 -17.55
N CYS A 49 3.75 -16.49 -16.55
CA CYS A 49 3.61 -15.79 -15.28
C CYS A 49 4.05 -14.31 -15.36
N ILE A 50 4.82 -13.92 -16.38
CA ILE A 50 5.35 -12.55 -16.53
C ILE A 50 4.22 -11.50 -16.60
N PRO A 51 3.15 -11.67 -17.41
CA PRO A 51 2.05 -10.71 -17.45
C PRO A 51 1.36 -10.55 -16.09
N PHE A 52 1.27 -11.63 -15.30
CA PHE A 52 0.70 -11.58 -13.96
C PHE A 52 1.56 -10.75 -13.00
N LEU A 53 2.89 -10.93 -13.01
CA LEU A 53 3.80 -10.08 -12.23
C LEU A 53 3.71 -8.60 -12.62
N LYS A 54 3.45 -8.30 -13.88
CA LYS A 54 3.19 -6.93 -14.32
C LYS A 54 1.91 -6.37 -13.71
N LYS A 55 0.83 -7.16 -13.70
CA LYS A 55 -0.43 -6.77 -13.05
C LYS A 55 -0.29 -6.61 -11.52
N MET A 56 0.53 -7.42 -10.86
CA MET A 56 0.88 -7.25 -9.45
C MET A 56 1.67 -5.95 -9.17
N GLY A 57 2.25 -5.33 -10.20
CA GLY A 57 3.08 -4.13 -10.04
C GLY A 57 4.51 -4.39 -9.59
N PHE A 58 4.97 -5.64 -9.61
CA PHE A 58 6.38 -5.99 -9.36
C PHE A 58 7.27 -5.71 -10.58
N VAL A 59 6.67 -5.76 -11.77
CA VAL A 59 7.37 -5.51 -13.02
C VAL A 59 6.61 -4.43 -13.78
N ALA A 60 7.29 -3.40 -14.25
CA ALA A 60 6.67 -2.36 -15.04
C ALA A 60 6.27 -2.87 -16.44
N SER A 61 5.51 -2.07 -17.19
CA SER A 61 5.07 -2.41 -18.55
C SER A 61 6.26 -2.70 -19.48
N ASP A 62 7.35 -1.96 -19.32
CA ASP A 62 8.62 -2.13 -20.03
C ASP A 62 9.46 -3.33 -19.54
N GLY A 63 9.05 -4.01 -18.48
CA GLY A 63 9.78 -5.14 -17.92
C GLY A 63 10.83 -4.75 -16.88
N THR A 64 10.95 -3.48 -16.50
CA THR A 64 11.87 -3.08 -15.41
C THR A 64 11.30 -3.53 -14.06
N PRO A 65 12.12 -4.07 -13.14
CA PRO A 65 11.66 -4.38 -11.79
C PRO A 65 11.35 -3.09 -10.99
N THR A 66 10.20 -3.06 -10.34
CA THR A 66 9.74 -1.90 -9.56
C THR A 66 10.33 -1.88 -8.15
N GLU A 67 10.05 -0.81 -7.39
CA GLU A 67 10.42 -0.76 -5.97
C GLU A 67 9.76 -1.88 -5.17
N SER A 68 8.47 -2.18 -5.43
CA SER A 68 7.75 -3.29 -4.80
C SER A 68 8.43 -4.65 -5.05
N TYR A 69 9.09 -4.83 -6.20
CA TYR A 69 9.89 -6.03 -6.45
C TYR A 69 11.15 -6.09 -5.58
N ARG A 70 11.81 -4.95 -5.34
CA ARG A 70 12.98 -4.87 -4.45
C ARG A 70 12.57 -5.12 -3.01
N GLU A 71 11.46 -4.54 -2.57
CA GLU A 71 10.87 -4.82 -1.26
C GLU A 71 10.49 -6.29 -1.11
N PHE A 72 9.88 -6.89 -2.13
CA PHE A 72 9.48 -8.29 -2.12
C PHE A 72 10.66 -9.24 -1.89
N ARG A 73 11.84 -8.90 -2.41
CA ARG A 73 13.07 -9.69 -2.21
C ARG A 73 13.62 -9.61 -0.80
N ASN A 74 13.31 -8.54 -0.06
CA ASN A 74 13.73 -8.41 1.32
C ASN A 74 12.88 -9.37 2.18
N PRO A 75 13.46 -10.38 2.85
CA PRO A 75 12.70 -11.36 3.63
C PRO A 75 11.78 -10.74 4.68
N LYS A 76 12.16 -9.58 5.24
CA LYS A 76 11.37 -8.85 6.24
C LYS A 76 10.18 -8.09 5.64
N LYS A 77 10.31 -7.59 4.42
CA LYS A 77 9.26 -6.81 3.73
C LYS A 77 8.49 -7.62 2.67
N SER A 78 8.91 -8.86 2.44
CA SER A 78 8.38 -9.75 1.41
C SER A 78 6.87 -9.91 1.50
N ARG A 79 6.35 -10.18 2.69
CA ARG A 79 4.92 -10.44 2.89
C ARG A 79 4.09 -9.17 2.78
N ILE A 80 4.59 -8.07 3.33
CA ILE A 80 4.01 -6.72 3.21
C ILE A 80 3.90 -6.32 1.73
N ALA A 81 4.96 -6.53 0.94
CA ALA A 81 4.98 -6.19 -0.48
C ALA A 81 3.93 -6.99 -1.28
N ILE A 82 3.71 -8.27 -0.95
CA ILE A 82 2.64 -9.06 -1.55
C ILE A 82 1.27 -8.55 -1.07
N GLY A 83 1.09 -8.25 0.21
CA GLY A 83 -0.18 -7.75 0.74
C GLY A 83 -0.62 -6.43 0.08
N ARG A 84 0.32 -5.48 -0.12
CA ARG A 84 0.05 -4.26 -0.90
C ARG A 84 -0.33 -4.57 -2.34
N ALA A 85 0.43 -5.45 -3.00
CA ALA A 85 0.12 -5.87 -4.36
C ALA A 85 -1.25 -6.56 -4.44
N PHE A 86 -1.63 -7.34 -3.42
CA PHE A 86 -2.91 -8.04 -3.31
C PHE A 86 -4.07 -7.06 -3.19
N LYS A 87 -4.01 -6.09 -2.27
CA LYS A 87 -5.04 -5.04 -2.12
C LYS A 87 -5.23 -4.29 -3.44
N LYS A 88 -4.13 -3.95 -4.13
CA LYS A 88 -4.19 -3.30 -5.45
C LYS A 88 -4.79 -4.20 -6.54
N LEU A 89 -4.41 -5.47 -6.57
CA LEU A 89 -4.83 -6.41 -7.62
C LEU A 89 -6.33 -6.75 -7.52
N TYR A 90 -6.84 -6.82 -6.29
CA TYR A 90 -8.22 -7.18 -5.98
C TYR A 90 -9.00 -6.00 -5.39
N ALA A 91 -8.64 -4.77 -5.75
CA ALA A 91 -9.26 -3.54 -5.22
C ALA A 91 -10.79 -3.58 -5.33
N ARG A 92 -11.32 -4.09 -6.45
CA ARG A 92 -12.76 -4.26 -6.64
C ARG A 92 -13.40 -5.22 -5.63
N LEU A 93 -12.71 -6.30 -5.24
CA LEU A 93 -13.23 -7.20 -4.21
C LEU A 93 -13.21 -6.53 -2.83
N TYR A 94 -12.22 -5.68 -2.54
CA TYR A 94 -12.18 -4.88 -1.33
C TYR A 94 -13.30 -3.83 -1.28
N GLU A 95 -13.72 -3.29 -2.42
CA GLU A 95 -14.91 -2.41 -2.51
C GLU A 95 -16.22 -3.16 -2.19
N MET A 96 -16.27 -4.46 -2.43
CA MET A 96 -17.43 -5.31 -2.12
C MET A 96 -17.42 -5.82 -0.68
N ASN A 97 -16.24 -6.16 -0.17
CA ASN A 97 -16.01 -6.59 1.21
C ASN A 97 -14.63 -6.14 1.68
N GLU A 98 -14.60 -5.21 2.64
CA GLU A 98 -13.37 -4.65 3.22
C GLU A 98 -12.44 -5.73 3.81
N TYR A 99 -13.03 -6.80 4.33
CA TYR A 99 -12.31 -7.92 4.95
C TYR A 99 -12.24 -9.15 4.03
N ILE A 100 -12.25 -8.95 2.70
CA ILE A 100 -12.16 -10.04 1.71
C ILE A 100 -10.94 -10.96 1.94
N HIS A 101 -9.87 -10.45 2.53
CA HIS A 101 -8.69 -11.26 2.84
C HIS A 101 -8.93 -12.27 3.98
N ASP A 102 -9.90 -12.05 4.86
CA ASP A 102 -10.17 -12.89 6.03
C ASP A 102 -11.35 -13.86 5.84
N VAL A 103 -12.10 -13.73 4.75
CA VAL A 103 -13.27 -14.58 4.50
C VAL A 103 -12.90 -16.03 4.19
N SER A 104 -13.87 -16.92 4.34
CA SER A 104 -13.72 -18.32 3.93
C SER A 104 -13.57 -18.48 2.41
N ASP A 105 -12.95 -19.56 1.95
CA ASP A 105 -12.76 -19.84 0.51
C ASP A 105 -14.08 -19.87 -0.27
N ASN A 106 -15.16 -20.37 0.34
CA ASN A 106 -16.48 -20.40 -0.27
C ASN A 106 -17.07 -19.01 -0.44
N GLU A 107 -16.85 -18.13 0.53
CA GLU A 107 -17.30 -16.74 0.48
C GLU A 107 -16.48 -15.92 -0.52
N ALA A 108 -15.15 -16.09 -0.52
CA ALA A 108 -14.27 -15.50 -1.54
C ALA A 108 -14.67 -15.93 -2.95
N LEU A 109 -15.00 -17.21 -3.15
CA LEU A 109 -15.52 -17.71 -4.43
C LEU A 109 -16.83 -17.04 -4.83
N GLY A 110 -17.76 -16.87 -3.88
CA GLY A 110 -19.03 -16.16 -4.10
C GLY A 110 -18.81 -14.73 -4.58
N LEU A 111 -17.93 -14.00 -3.90
CA LEU A 111 -17.59 -12.61 -4.22
C LEU A 111 -16.84 -12.50 -5.56
N ILE A 112 -15.94 -13.43 -5.88
CA ILE A 112 -15.29 -13.51 -7.19
C ILE A 112 -16.33 -13.69 -8.30
N VAL A 113 -17.30 -14.59 -8.11
CA VAL A 113 -18.37 -14.85 -9.08
C VAL A 113 -19.26 -13.62 -9.24
N GLU A 114 -19.64 -12.97 -8.15
CA GLU A 114 -20.44 -11.74 -8.17
C GLU A 114 -19.70 -10.58 -8.85
N CYS A 115 -18.41 -10.40 -8.56
CA CYS A 115 -17.55 -9.38 -9.15
C CYS A 115 -17.35 -9.59 -10.66
N THR A 116 -17.11 -10.83 -11.08
CA THR A 116 -16.76 -11.16 -12.47
C THR A 116 -17.98 -11.43 -13.34
N GLY A 117 -19.14 -11.74 -12.74
CA GLY A 117 -20.32 -12.28 -13.43
C GLY A 117 -20.10 -13.67 -14.04
N GLY A 118 -19.04 -14.38 -13.64
CA GLY A 118 -18.70 -15.70 -14.17
C GLY A 118 -19.44 -16.84 -13.49
N GLU A 119 -19.28 -18.07 -14.01
CA GLU A 119 -19.83 -19.26 -13.36
C GLU A 119 -18.89 -19.78 -12.27
N LYS A 120 -19.46 -20.38 -11.21
CA LYS A 120 -18.70 -21.02 -10.12
C LYS A 120 -17.75 -22.11 -10.61
N ASP A 121 -18.17 -22.85 -11.65
CA ASP A 121 -17.42 -23.99 -12.17
C ASP A 121 -16.46 -23.66 -13.31
N ALA A 122 -16.49 -22.42 -13.81
CA ALA A 122 -15.61 -21.99 -14.87
C ALA A 122 -14.13 -22.08 -14.44
N ALA A 123 -13.28 -22.53 -15.36
CA ALA A 123 -11.85 -22.68 -15.09
C ALA A 123 -11.21 -21.35 -14.65
N ALA A 124 -11.61 -20.22 -15.24
CA ALA A 124 -11.12 -18.89 -14.87
C ALA A 124 -11.43 -18.55 -13.40
N THR A 125 -12.65 -18.84 -12.93
CA THR A 125 -13.07 -18.64 -11.53
C THR A 125 -12.23 -19.48 -10.58
N LYS A 126 -12.03 -20.76 -10.92
CA LYS A 126 -11.19 -21.69 -10.13
C LYS A 126 -9.73 -21.25 -10.06
N TYR A 127 -9.16 -20.81 -11.18
CA TYR A 127 -7.80 -20.25 -11.20
C TYR A 127 -7.69 -18.93 -10.43
N THR A 128 -8.74 -18.10 -10.48
CA THR A 128 -8.80 -16.85 -9.71
C THR A 128 -8.78 -17.13 -8.22
N LEU A 129 -9.65 -18.03 -7.74
CA LEU A 129 -9.68 -18.42 -6.33
C LEU A 129 -8.34 -19.03 -5.89
N ALA A 130 -7.76 -19.92 -6.71
CA ALA A 130 -6.48 -20.55 -6.37
C ALA A 130 -5.32 -19.53 -6.34
N THR A 131 -5.32 -18.55 -7.25
CA THR A 131 -4.32 -17.46 -7.26
C THR A 131 -4.50 -16.54 -6.05
N PHE A 132 -5.75 -16.17 -5.77
CA PHE A 132 -6.14 -15.38 -4.61
C PHE A 132 -5.65 -16.04 -3.32
N ASN A 133 -5.92 -17.34 -3.14
CA ASN A 133 -5.51 -18.10 -1.96
C ASN A 133 -3.98 -18.20 -1.81
N LEU A 134 -3.25 -18.40 -2.93
CA LEU A 134 -1.79 -18.39 -2.91
C LEU A 134 -1.26 -17.04 -2.41
N LEU A 135 -1.74 -15.93 -2.98
CA LEU A 135 -1.27 -14.61 -2.60
C LEU A 135 -1.67 -14.25 -1.16
N ARG A 136 -2.89 -14.61 -0.75
CA ARG A 136 -3.37 -14.45 0.63
C ARG A 136 -2.43 -15.14 1.61
N LYS A 137 -2.06 -16.40 1.34
CA LYS A 137 -1.12 -17.18 2.19
C LYS A 137 0.27 -16.55 2.27
N LEU A 138 0.72 -15.88 1.22
CA LEU A 138 2.04 -15.25 1.15
C LEU A 138 2.06 -13.79 1.64
N SER A 139 0.90 -13.23 1.99
CA SER A 139 0.74 -11.85 2.44
C SER A 139 0.70 -11.78 3.97
N ASP A 140 1.03 -10.60 4.48
CA ASP A 140 0.79 -10.19 5.85
C ASP A 140 -0.03 -8.90 5.74
N PHE A 141 -1.27 -8.88 6.21
CA PHE A 141 -2.19 -7.76 6.03
C PHE A 141 -2.15 -6.79 7.22
N ASP A 142 -1.81 -7.27 8.41
CA ASP A 142 -1.70 -6.47 9.63
C ASP A 142 -0.59 -5.42 9.50
N GLU A 143 0.59 -5.81 9.00
CA GLU A 143 1.72 -4.89 8.79
C GLU A 143 1.52 -3.93 7.60
N VAL A 144 0.67 -4.31 6.64
CA VAL A 144 0.36 -3.45 5.47
C VAL A 144 -0.39 -2.21 5.92
N GLU A 145 -1.39 -2.40 6.79
CA GLU A 145 -2.21 -1.30 7.30
C GLU A 145 -1.41 -0.35 8.17
N GLN A 146 -0.50 -0.88 8.99
CA GLN A 146 0.44 -0.06 9.76
C GLN A 146 1.35 0.78 8.86
N THR A 147 1.87 0.21 7.77
CA THR A 147 2.75 0.97 6.89
C THR A 147 2.01 2.02 6.05
N GLU A 148 0.78 1.73 5.62
CA GLU A 148 -0.06 2.71 4.92
C GLU A 148 -0.43 3.88 5.84
N HIS A 149 -0.68 3.61 7.12
CA HIS A 149 -0.94 4.64 8.12
C HIS A 149 0.30 5.50 8.41
N ASP A 150 1.51 4.91 8.45
CA ASP A 150 2.77 5.66 8.60
C ASP A 150 3.10 6.54 7.38
N LEU A 151 2.79 6.07 6.16
CA LEU A 151 2.99 6.81 4.92
C LEU A 151 1.96 7.93 4.74
N ALA A 152 0.72 7.76 5.22
CA ALA A 152 -0.32 8.79 5.18
C ALA A 152 -0.07 9.94 6.17
N VAL A 153 0.68 9.69 7.25
CA VAL A 153 1.08 10.70 8.24
C VAL A 153 2.37 11.43 7.82
N SER A 154 3.08 10.94 6.81
CA SER A 154 4.23 11.64 6.23
C SER A 154 3.82 12.38 4.95
N GLU A 155 3.25 13.58 5.12
CA GLU A 155 3.18 14.57 4.04
C GLU A 155 4.55 14.69 3.34
N PRO A 156 4.59 14.86 2.01
CA PRO A 156 5.84 15.01 1.29
C PRO A 156 6.50 16.30 1.80
N LEU A 157 7.61 16.14 2.51
CA LEU A 157 8.52 17.22 2.86
C LEU A 157 8.90 17.94 1.57
N TYR A 158 8.22 19.07 1.33
CA TYR A 158 8.47 20.00 0.25
C TYR A 158 9.96 20.32 0.28
N LYS A 159 10.72 19.83 -0.71
CA LYS A 159 12.11 20.25 -0.91
C LYS A 159 12.08 21.72 -1.27
N PRO A 160 12.61 22.65 -0.45
CA PRO A 160 12.75 24.02 -0.89
C PRO A 160 13.96 24.08 -1.83
N THR A 161 13.70 24.49 -3.06
CA THR A 161 14.70 24.99 -4.01
C THR A 161 15.51 26.11 -3.35
N PRO A 162 16.82 26.26 -3.61
CA PRO A 162 17.64 27.25 -2.93
C PRO A 162 17.45 28.62 -3.57
N GLU A 163 16.84 29.58 -2.85
CA GLU A 163 17.00 31.00 -3.19
C GLU A 163 17.05 31.91 -1.94
N ILE A 164 18.23 32.52 -1.82
CA ILE A 164 18.54 33.89 -1.39
C ILE A 164 18.45 34.24 0.10
N ALA A 165 19.62 34.67 0.57
CA ALA A 165 19.95 35.10 1.91
C ALA A 165 19.13 36.29 2.42
N SER A 166 18.82 36.26 3.71
CA SER A 166 18.65 37.44 4.56
C SER A 166 19.10 37.11 6.00
N PRO A 167 19.66 38.10 6.73
CA PRO A 167 20.59 37.88 7.85
C PRO A 167 19.92 37.45 9.17
N PRO A 168 20.70 36.91 10.14
CA PRO A 168 20.18 36.41 11.39
C PRO A 168 19.81 37.57 12.33
N HIS A 169 18.55 37.61 12.80
CA HIS A 169 18.19 38.41 13.97
C HIS A 169 18.62 37.67 15.26
N PRO A 170 19.43 38.28 16.13
CA PRO A 170 19.80 37.68 17.40
C PRO A 170 18.61 37.61 18.36
N LEU A 171 18.49 36.49 19.06
CA LEU A 171 17.66 36.30 20.24
C LEU A 171 17.99 37.38 21.28
N VAL A 172 17.03 38.28 21.54
CA VAL A 172 17.09 39.18 22.70
C VAL A 172 16.39 38.47 23.86
N ILE A 173 17.19 37.90 24.74
CA ILE A 173 16.80 37.51 26.09
C ILE A 173 16.76 38.81 26.91
N SER A 174 15.61 39.14 27.47
CA SER A 174 15.46 40.20 28.50
C SER A 174 14.94 39.61 29.80
N PRO A 175 15.27 40.21 30.97
CA PRO A 175 15.45 39.49 32.22
C PRO A 175 14.31 39.66 33.23
N SER A 176 14.11 38.58 33.99
CA SER A 176 13.65 38.53 35.40
C SER A 176 12.32 39.18 35.82
N THR A 177 11.35 38.34 36.17
CA THR A 177 10.62 38.42 37.45
C THR A 177 10.29 37.00 37.95
N PRO A 178 10.52 36.65 39.23
CA PRO A 178 10.24 35.33 39.77
C PRO A 178 8.77 35.25 40.19
N SER A 179 7.89 34.93 39.24
CA SER A 179 6.52 34.52 39.54
C SER A 179 6.46 33.00 39.53
N LYS A 180 6.07 32.40 40.66
CA LYS A 180 5.64 31.00 40.74
C LYS A 180 4.41 30.84 39.83
N GLY A 181 4.64 30.58 38.55
CA GLY A 181 3.62 30.19 37.59
C GLY A 181 3.85 28.74 37.17
N ILE A 182 2.86 27.89 37.42
CA ILE A 182 2.83 26.53 36.85
C ILE A 182 2.78 26.70 35.33
N ASN A 183 3.83 26.28 34.62
CA ASN A 183 3.80 26.20 33.15
C ASN A 183 3.02 24.95 32.77
N LEU A 184 1.72 25.12 32.52
CA LEU A 184 0.81 24.02 32.26
C LEU A 184 0.63 23.82 30.76
N SER A 185 1.33 22.82 30.24
CA SER A 185 1.19 22.40 28.84
C SER A 185 -0.04 21.48 28.74
N TYR A 186 -1.11 21.96 28.11
CA TYR A 186 -2.31 21.17 27.87
C TYR A 186 -2.37 20.69 26.42
N THR A 187 -2.56 19.39 26.22
CA THR A 187 -2.90 18.81 24.93
C THR A 187 -4.42 18.72 24.83
N ILE A 188 -5.02 19.54 23.98
CA ILE A 188 -6.48 19.55 23.76
C ILE A 188 -6.77 18.78 22.47
N ASN A 189 -7.48 17.65 22.59
CA ASN A 189 -8.00 16.92 21.44
C ASN A 189 -9.41 17.41 21.13
N LEU A 190 -9.60 17.99 19.94
CA LEU A 190 -10.90 18.53 19.52
C LEU A 190 -11.53 17.61 18.48
N ASN A 191 -12.74 17.13 18.74
CA ASN A 191 -13.54 16.42 17.74
C ASN A 191 -14.40 17.43 16.97
N LEU A 192 -14.07 17.68 15.71
CA LEU A 192 -14.82 18.61 14.87
C LEU A 192 -16.08 17.92 14.30
N PRO A 193 -17.23 18.60 14.26
CA PRO A 193 -18.42 18.04 13.64
C PRO A 193 -18.21 17.86 12.14
N ALA A 194 -18.83 16.82 11.57
CA ALA A 194 -18.82 16.56 10.12
C ALA A 194 -19.75 17.54 9.38
N THR A 195 -19.41 18.83 9.40
CA THR A 195 -20.06 19.87 8.61
C THR A 195 -19.20 20.25 7.41
N LYS A 196 -19.83 20.64 6.31
CA LYS A 196 -19.16 21.17 5.11
C LYS A 196 -19.12 22.71 5.09
N ASP A 197 -19.66 23.34 6.12
CA ASP A 197 -19.76 24.79 6.22
C ASP A 197 -18.49 25.40 6.81
N ILE A 198 -17.79 26.21 6.00
CA ILE A 198 -16.53 26.85 6.38
C ILE A 198 -16.72 27.96 7.42
N GLU A 199 -17.91 28.57 7.50
CA GLU A 199 -18.20 29.61 8.49
C GLU A 199 -18.25 29.03 9.90
N VAL A 200 -18.71 27.79 10.06
CA VAL A 200 -18.72 27.07 11.35
C VAL A 200 -17.31 26.82 11.86
N PHE A 201 -16.40 26.37 10.98
CA PHE A 201 -14.99 26.18 11.36
C PHE A 201 -14.34 27.51 11.76
N ASN A 202 -14.56 28.57 10.99
CA ASN A 202 -14.02 29.89 11.30
C ASN A 202 -14.53 30.45 12.63
N ALA A 203 -15.80 30.23 12.96
CA ALA A 203 -16.38 30.64 14.25
C ALA A 203 -15.76 29.86 15.43
N ILE A 204 -15.53 28.56 15.27
CA ILE A 204 -14.87 27.71 16.28
C ILE A 204 -13.43 28.18 16.51
N PHE A 205 -12.65 28.38 15.45
CA PHE A 205 -11.25 28.80 15.60
C PHE A 205 -11.10 30.23 16.12
N LYS A 206 -12.00 31.14 15.72
CA LYS A 206 -12.02 32.50 16.28
C LYS A 206 -12.33 32.49 17.78
N SER A 207 -13.34 31.71 18.20
CA SER A 207 -13.68 31.55 19.62
C SER A 207 -12.54 30.93 20.43
N LEU A 208 -11.86 29.90 19.88
CA LEU A 208 -10.70 29.29 20.54
C LEU A 208 -9.56 30.28 20.71
N LYS A 209 -9.26 31.08 19.68
CA LYS A 209 -8.20 32.09 19.75
C LYS A 209 -8.51 33.15 20.81
N ASP A 210 -9.74 33.66 20.85
CA ASP A 210 -10.15 34.70 21.80
C ASP A 210 -10.15 34.19 23.25
N HIS A 211 -10.44 32.90 23.48
CA HIS A 211 -10.58 32.35 24.84
C HIS A 211 -9.36 31.57 25.39
N LEU A 212 -8.48 31.05 24.53
CA LEU A 212 -7.31 30.25 24.96
C LEU A 212 -5.97 30.95 24.77
N LEU A 213 -5.88 31.93 23.86
CA LEU A 213 -4.64 32.61 23.50
C LEU A 213 -4.67 34.11 23.77
N GLY A 214 -5.80 34.64 24.26
CA GLY A 214 -6.07 36.05 24.47
C GLY A 214 -6.25 36.44 25.94
N GLU A 215 -5.21 36.24 26.75
CA GLU A 215 -4.79 37.21 27.77
C GLU A 215 -3.34 37.62 27.48
#